data_AF-A0A1I8J7G7-F1
#
_entry.id   AF-A0A1I8J7G7-F1
#
_cell.length_a   1.000
_cell.length_b   1.000
_cell.length_c   1.000
_cell.angle_alpha   90.00
_cell.angle_beta   90.00
_cell.angle_gamma   90.00
#
_symmetry.space_group_name_H-M   'P 1'
#
loop_
_entity.id
_entity.type
_entity.pdbx_description
1 polymer ?
#
loop_
_entity_poly.entity_id
_entity_poly.type
_entity_poly.pdbx_seq_one_letter_code
_entity_poly.pdbx_strand_id
1 'polypeptide(L)'
;MAEDKSRKGEIDSPIRDMIDEINIDPKMSTTSSCSGRIVVYQKLENIRKTNCNWLLVLHEPINLEQLQDSLRNVTTGGIVFAKFEPFILHCQCADMETARCLYLDQLVSLLNQRMQVTAERRDKFLTEFRNRFRSSKEQLEYSVQ
;
A
#
# COMPACT_ATOMS: atom_id res chain seq x y z
N MET A 1 -15.86 10.46 -14.17
CA MET A 1 -14.58 9.95 -13.61
C MET A 1 -14.72 9.99 -12.11
N ALA A 2 -14.48 8.87 -11.43
CA ALA A 2 -14.52 8.84 -9.97
C ALA A 2 -13.34 9.66 -9.42
N GLU A 3 -13.62 10.50 -8.43
CA GLU A 3 -12.63 11.34 -7.76
C GLU A 3 -11.69 10.47 -6.91
N ASP A 4 -10.38 10.72 -6.98
CA ASP A 4 -9.38 9.98 -6.21
C ASP A 4 -9.46 10.37 -4.73
N LYS A 5 -9.72 9.39 -3.86
CA LYS A 5 -9.88 9.60 -2.41
C LYS A 5 -8.60 9.29 -1.62
N SER A 6 -7.50 8.97 -2.29
CA SER A 6 -6.21 8.75 -1.65
C SER A 6 -5.67 10.06 -1.07
N ARG A 7 -4.78 9.98 -0.07
CA ARG A 7 -4.11 11.17 0.49
C ARG A 7 -3.27 11.92 -0.55
N LYS A 8 -2.86 11.22 -1.62
CA LYS A 8 -2.08 11.78 -2.72
C LYS A 8 -2.98 12.55 -3.69
N GLY A 9 -4.25 12.17 -3.81
CA GLY A 9 -5.22 12.78 -4.71
C GLY A 9 -5.04 12.36 -6.18
N GLU A 10 -4.16 11.39 -6.45
CA GLU A 10 -3.93 10.83 -7.79
C GLU A 10 -3.45 9.37 -7.70
N ILE A 11 -3.71 8.63 -8.77
CA ILE A 11 -3.24 7.25 -8.95
C ILE A 11 -1.72 7.27 -9.19
N ASP A 12 -1.01 6.33 -8.56
CA ASP A 12 0.42 6.19 -8.76
C ASP A 12 0.76 5.82 -10.21
N SER A 13 1.62 6.62 -10.86
CA SER A 13 2.02 6.44 -12.26
C SER A 13 2.46 5.01 -12.61
N PRO A 14 3.23 4.27 -11.77
CA PRO A 14 3.67 2.92 -12.12
C PRO A 14 2.55 1.87 -12.26
N ILE A 15 1.36 2.14 -11.74
CA ILE A 15 0.22 1.19 -11.76
C ILE A 15 -0.98 1.74 -12.52
N ARG A 16 -0.85 2.91 -13.16
CA ARG A 16 -1.95 3.60 -13.82
C ARG A 16 -2.53 2.79 -14.97
N ASP A 17 -1.67 2.29 -15.86
CA ASP A 17 -2.10 1.53 -17.04
C ASP A 17 -2.85 0.26 -16.65
N MET A 18 -2.34 -0.48 -15.66
CA MET A 18 -2.99 -1.67 -15.11
C MET A 18 -4.35 -1.34 -14.48
N ILE A 19 -4.48 -0.22 -13.76
CA ILE A 19 -5.76 0.20 -13.19
C ILE A 19 -6.75 0.55 -14.30
N ASP A 20 -6.31 1.26 -15.33
CA ASP A 20 -7.16 1.62 -16.45
C ASP A 20 -7.62 0.36 -17.21
N GLU A 21 -6.74 -0.62 -17.44
CA GLU A 21 -7.08 -1.92 -18.03
C GLU A 21 -8.11 -2.70 -17.22
N ILE A 22 -7.96 -2.80 -15.89
CA ILE A 22 -8.91 -3.50 -15.02
C ILE A 22 -10.30 -2.85 -15.07
N ASN A 23 -10.34 -1.51 -15.12
CA ASN A 23 -11.60 -0.76 -15.13
C ASN A 23 -12.31 -0.72 -16.49
N ILE A 24 -11.71 -1.28 -17.56
CA ILE A 24 -12.40 -1.46 -18.84
C ILE A 24 -13.51 -2.50 -18.72
N ASP A 25 -13.32 -3.55 -17.92
CA ASP A 25 -14.33 -4.59 -17.74
C ASP A 25 -15.49 -4.07 -16.86
N PRO A 26 -16.74 -4.03 -17.37
CA PRO A 26 -17.89 -3.56 -16.59
C PRO A 26 -18.20 -4.42 -15.36
N LYS A 27 -17.65 -5.64 -15.26
CA LYS A 27 -17.77 -6.51 -14.09
C LYS A 27 -16.73 -6.21 -13.01
N MET A 28 -15.77 -5.34 -13.27
CA MET A 28 -14.68 -5.01 -12.36
C MET A 28 -14.61 -3.51 -12.08
N SER A 29 -14.17 -3.14 -10.87
CA SER A 29 -13.89 -1.74 -10.54
C SER A 29 -12.86 -1.64 -9.42
N THR A 30 -11.75 -0.94 -9.68
CA THR A 30 -10.74 -0.67 -8.66
C THR A 30 -11.25 0.37 -7.66
N THR A 31 -11.17 0.08 -6.37
CA THR A 31 -11.69 0.97 -5.31
C THR A 31 -10.60 1.73 -4.56
N SER A 32 -9.41 1.17 -4.46
CA SER A 32 -8.22 1.80 -3.91
C SER A 32 -6.95 1.05 -4.30
N SER A 33 -5.84 1.76 -4.39
CA SER A 33 -4.55 1.19 -4.82
C SER A 33 -3.38 1.98 -4.25
N CYS A 34 -2.21 1.35 -4.20
CA CYS A 34 -0.91 1.98 -3.91
C CYS A 34 0.17 1.17 -4.63
N SER A 35 1.07 1.81 -5.37
CA SER A 35 2.19 1.14 -6.07
C SER A 35 3.24 0.58 -5.12
N GLY A 36 3.16 0.95 -3.85
CA GLY A 36 4.15 0.73 -2.82
C GLY A 36 4.70 2.06 -2.33
N ARG A 37 5.06 2.11 -1.04
CA ARG A 37 5.53 3.35 -0.42
C ARG A 37 6.52 3.10 0.71
N ILE A 38 7.44 4.04 0.87
CA ILE A 38 8.28 4.16 2.05
C ILE A 38 7.60 5.15 2.99
N VAL A 39 7.44 4.74 4.25
CA VAL A 39 6.86 5.58 5.30
C VAL A 39 7.83 5.67 6.46
N VAL A 40 8.06 6.88 6.95
CA VAL A 40 8.78 7.16 8.19
C VAL A 40 7.80 7.80 9.15
N TYR A 41 7.65 7.21 10.34
CA TYR A 41 6.75 7.74 11.36
C TYR A 41 7.28 7.48 12.76
N GLN A 42 6.93 8.35 13.69
CA GLN A 42 7.26 8.21 15.10
C GLN A 42 6.04 7.74 15.89
N LYS A 43 6.26 6.75 16.78
CA LYS A 43 5.27 6.23 17.71
C LYS A 43 5.67 6.61 19.14
N LEU A 44 4.86 7.45 19.78
CA LEU A 44 5.08 7.88 21.16
C LEU A 44 4.67 6.78 22.16
N GLU A 45 5.42 6.64 23.25
CA GLU A 45 5.30 5.52 24.21
C GLU A 45 3.93 5.42 24.89
N ASN A 46 3.19 6.52 24.99
CA ASN A 46 1.91 6.61 25.70
C ASN A 46 0.66 6.63 24.81
N ILE A 47 0.78 6.30 23.51
CA ILE A 47 -0.34 6.39 22.56
C ILE A 47 -0.76 5.01 22.06
N ARG A 48 -1.98 4.59 22.42
CA ARG A 48 -2.62 3.37 21.91
C ARG A 48 -2.97 3.53 20.42
N LYS A 49 -2.10 2.98 19.56
CA LYS A 49 -2.33 2.58 18.15
C LYS A 49 -2.73 3.64 17.10
N THR A 50 -3.18 4.86 17.44
CA THR A 50 -3.83 5.74 16.45
C THR A 50 -3.19 7.11 16.17
N ASN A 51 -2.27 7.60 17.00
CA ASN A 51 -1.55 8.86 16.72
C ASN A 51 -0.04 8.62 16.57
N CYS A 52 0.38 8.15 15.39
CA CYS A 52 1.77 8.25 14.97
C CYS A 52 2.00 9.61 14.29
N ASN A 53 3.13 10.23 14.59
CA ASN A 53 3.59 11.43 13.90
C ASN A 53 4.21 10.99 12.56
N TRP A 54 3.56 11.33 11.44
CA TRP A 54 4.04 10.99 10.11
C TRP A 54 5.13 11.96 9.69
N LEU A 55 6.33 11.45 9.45
CA LEU A 55 7.51 12.26 9.15
C LEU A 55 7.77 12.31 7.64
N LEU A 56 7.51 11.21 6.94
CA LEU A 56 7.73 11.09 5.49
C LEU A 56 6.84 10.02 4.87
N VAL A 57 6.34 10.28 3.67
CA VAL A 57 5.66 9.31 2.80
C VAL A 57 6.16 9.51 1.38
N LEU A 58 6.75 8.48 0.77
CA LEU A 58 7.27 8.50 -0.59
C LEU A 58 6.77 7.27 -1.36
N HIS A 59 6.38 7.45 -2.62
CA HIS A 59 6.03 6.36 -3.55
C HIS A 59 7.19 6.03 -4.51
N GLU A 60 8.38 6.56 -4.21
CA GLU A 60 9.63 6.44 -4.97
C GLU A 60 10.78 6.09 -4.01
N PRO A 61 11.94 5.62 -4.51
CA PRO A 61 13.12 5.37 -3.69
C PRO A 61 13.53 6.59 -2.85
N ILE A 62 13.78 6.37 -1.57
CA ILE A 62 14.24 7.41 -0.64
C ILE A 62 15.75 7.68 -0.81
N ASN A 63 16.15 8.95 -0.75
CA ASN A 63 17.56 9.33 -0.65
C ASN A 63 17.96 9.78 0.77
N LEU A 64 19.26 9.88 1.04
CA LEU A 64 19.78 10.20 2.37
C LEU A 64 19.35 11.59 2.86
N GLU A 65 19.26 12.58 1.98
CA GLU A 65 18.87 13.96 2.31
C GLU A 65 17.41 14.03 2.76
N GLN A 66 16.50 13.41 1.98
CA GLN A 66 15.08 13.30 2.33
C GLN A 66 14.86 12.59 3.66
N LEU A 67 15.64 11.54 3.93
CA LEU A 67 15.59 10.83 5.20
C LEU A 67 16.04 11.74 6.34
N GLN A 68 17.19 12.41 6.21
CA GLN A 68 17.71 13.34 7.22
C GLN A 68 16.71 14.47 7.52
N ASP A 69 16.12 15.06 6.49
CA ASP A 69 15.15 16.15 6.66
C ASP A 69 13.87 15.69 7.35
N SER A 70 13.41 14.47 7.05
CA SER A 70 12.26 13.89 7.77
C SER A 70 12.51 13.72 9.27
N LEU A 71 13.76 13.43 9.65
CA LEU A 71 14.15 13.20 11.05
C LEU A 71 14.30 14.50 11.85
N ARG A 72 14.43 15.67 11.19
CA ARG A 72 14.49 16.97 11.89
C ARG A 72 13.19 17.32 12.62
N ASN A 73 12.07 16.76 12.18
CA ASN A 73 10.74 17.02 12.74
C ASN A 73 10.34 16.00 13.82
N VAL A 74 11.28 15.16 14.26
CA VAL A 74 11.04 14.17 15.31
C VAL A 74 10.91 14.89 16.66
N THR A 75 9.88 14.55 17.42
CA THR A 75 9.69 15.07 18.79
C THR A 75 10.45 14.23 19.81
N THR A 76 10.71 14.73 21.01
CA THR A 76 11.32 13.91 22.08
C THR A 76 10.38 12.78 22.52
N GLY A 77 10.95 11.60 22.77
CA GLY A 77 10.25 10.41 23.25
C GLY A 77 9.65 9.53 22.14
N GLY A 78 9.55 8.22 22.39
CA GLY A 78 9.02 7.26 21.41
C GLY A 78 10.06 6.70 20.43
N ILE A 79 9.57 5.89 19.49
CA ILE A 79 10.40 5.13 18.54
C ILE A 79 10.04 5.56 17.12
N VAL A 80 11.05 5.87 16.32
CA VAL A 80 10.92 6.12 14.89
C VAL A 80 10.99 4.80 14.13
N PHE A 81 10.03 4.60 13.24
CA PHE A 81 9.94 3.45 12.36
C PHE A 81 10.12 3.92 10.91
N ALA A 82 11.03 3.25 10.19
CA ALA A 82 11.05 3.25 8.74
C ALA A 82 10.45 1.94 8.23
N LYS A 83 9.44 2.02 7.36
CA LYS A 83 8.72 0.86 6.84
C LYS A 83 8.50 0.99 5.34
N PHE A 84 8.73 -0.09 4.62
CA PHE A 84 8.23 -0.25 3.26
C PHE A 84 6.87 -0.96 3.29
N GLU A 85 5.87 -0.35 2.68
CA GLU A 85 4.57 -0.95 2.41
C GLU A 85 4.52 -1.32 0.93
N PRO A 86 4.38 -2.61 0.60
CA PRO A 86 4.40 -3.06 -0.79
C PRO A 86 3.13 -2.65 -1.54
N PHE A 87 3.14 -2.87 -2.86
CA PHE A 87 1.97 -2.74 -3.72
C PHE A 87 0.72 -3.38 -3.10
N ILE A 88 -0.39 -2.65 -3.17
CA ILE A 88 -1.72 -3.14 -2.81
C ILE A 88 -2.77 -2.61 -3.81
N LEU A 89 -3.72 -3.46 -4.17
CA LEU A 89 -4.88 -3.10 -5.00
C LEU A 89 -6.14 -3.75 -4.46
N HIS A 90 -7.20 -2.96 -4.33
CA HIS A 90 -8.54 -3.45 -4.06
C HIS A 90 -9.39 -3.33 -5.32
N CYS A 91 -9.95 -4.46 -5.76
CA CYS A 91 -10.84 -4.55 -6.90
C CYS A 91 -12.18 -5.15 -6.48
N GLN A 92 -13.26 -4.48 -6.84
CA GLN A 92 -14.61 -4.98 -6.73
C GLN A 92 -14.96 -5.79 -7.96
N CYS A 93 -15.53 -6.98 -7.74
CA CYS A 93 -16.02 -7.85 -8.81
C CYS A 93 -17.55 -7.96 -8.72
N ALA A 94 -18.22 -8.08 -9.87
CA ALA A 94 -19.68 -8.24 -9.95
C ALA A 94 -20.14 -9.58 -9.36
N ASP A 95 -19.34 -10.64 -9.53
CA ASP A 95 -19.63 -12.00 -9.07
C ASP A 95 -18.35 -12.77 -8.67
N MET A 96 -18.53 -13.93 -8.01
CA MET A 96 -17.42 -14.79 -7.58
C MET A 96 -16.63 -15.37 -8.75
N GLU A 97 -17.26 -15.57 -9.91
CA GLU A 97 -16.59 -16.14 -11.08
C GLU A 97 -15.58 -15.14 -11.62
N THR A 98 -15.99 -13.88 -11.77
CA THR A 98 -15.12 -12.76 -12.14
C THR A 98 -13.96 -12.62 -11.15
N ALA A 99 -14.24 -12.66 -9.84
CA ALA A 99 -13.20 -12.61 -8.81
C ALA A 99 -12.19 -13.78 -8.92
N ARG A 100 -12.67 -14.99 -9.23
CA ARG A 100 -11.82 -16.17 -9.44
C ARG A 100 -11.02 -16.07 -10.73
N CYS A 101 -11.60 -15.58 -11.82
CA CYS A 101 -10.88 -15.36 -13.07
C CYS A 101 -9.75 -14.35 -12.88
N LEU A 102 -10.03 -13.21 -12.23
CA LEU A 102 -9.02 -12.21 -11.91
C LEU A 102 -7.91 -12.78 -11.01
N TYR A 103 -8.27 -13.61 -10.02
CA TYR A 103 -7.31 -14.32 -9.19
C TYR A 103 -6.42 -15.28 -10.00
N LEU A 104 -7.02 -16.10 -10.88
CA LEU A 104 -6.31 -17.09 -11.69
C LEU A 104 -5.42 -16.42 -12.74
N ASP A 105 -5.92 -15.39 -13.42
CA ASP A 105 -5.15 -14.63 -14.41
C ASP A 105 -3.93 -13.97 -13.77
N GLN A 106 -4.09 -13.45 -12.54
CA GLN A 106 -2.96 -12.95 -11.76
C GLN A 106 -1.97 -14.06 -11.36
N LEU A 107 -2.46 -15.21 -10.88
CA LEU A 107 -1.59 -16.33 -10.52
C LEU A 107 -0.77 -16.83 -11.72
N VAL A 108 -1.37 -16.82 -12.92
CA VAL A 108 -0.72 -17.26 -14.16
C VAL A 108 0.28 -16.22 -14.66
N SER A 109 -0.07 -14.93 -14.64
CA SER A 109 0.80 -13.84 -15.11
C SER A 109 1.96 -13.51 -14.17
N LEU A 110 1.82 -13.75 -12.86
CA LEU A 110 2.77 -13.27 -11.83
C LEU A 110 3.44 -14.37 -10.99
N LEU A 111 3.67 -15.57 -11.55
CA LEU A 111 4.40 -16.68 -10.91
C LEU A 111 5.79 -16.29 -10.31
N ASN A 112 6.31 -15.10 -10.63
CA ASN A 112 7.58 -14.59 -10.10
C ASN A 112 7.47 -13.60 -8.91
N GLN A 113 6.29 -13.08 -8.53
CA GLN A 113 6.19 -11.95 -7.58
C GLN A 113 5.52 -12.22 -6.22
N ARG A 114 5.26 -13.48 -5.81
CA ARG A 114 4.75 -13.81 -4.45
C ARG A 114 3.56 -12.94 -3.98
N MET A 115 2.62 -12.66 -4.86
CA MET A 115 1.39 -11.93 -4.54
C MET A 115 0.49 -12.78 -3.62
N GLN A 116 -0.14 -12.13 -2.64
CA GLN A 116 -1.26 -12.66 -1.87
C GLN A 116 -2.55 -12.06 -2.39
N VAL A 117 -3.57 -12.91 -2.50
CA VAL A 117 -4.91 -12.46 -2.85
C VAL A 117 -5.88 -12.92 -1.78
N THR A 118 -6.70 -11.99 -1.32
CA THR A 118 -7.77 -12.28 -0.37
C THR A 118 -9.09 -11.86 -1.01
N ALA A 119 -10.07 -12.76 -1.01
CA ALA A 119 -11.43 -12.44 -1.44
C ALA A 119 -12.35 -12.47 -0.21
N GLU A 120 -13.06 -11.36 0.03
CA GLU A 120 -14.06 -11.25 1.10
C GLU A 120 -15.43 -10.96 0.47
N ARG A 121 -16.48 -11.64 0.96
CA ARG A 121 -17.86 -11.36 0.59
C ARG A 121 -18.50 -10.43 1.62
N ARG A 122 -18.83 -9.20 1.20
CA ARG A 122 -19.75 -8.30 1.90
C ARG A 122 -21.01 -8.11 1.03
N ASP A 123 -21.60 -6.92 0.98
CA ASP A 123 -22.67 -6.58 0.02
C ASP A 123 -22.21 -6.70 -1.46
N LYS A 124 -20.89 -6.77 -1.69
CA LYS A 124 -20.18 -6.98 -2.97
C LYS A 124 -18.98 -7.93 -2.77
N PHE A 125 -18.41 -8.43 -3.87
CA PHE A 125 -17.17 -9.22 -3.85
C PHE A 125 -15.95 -8.30 -3.93
N LEU A 126 -15.11 -8.32 -2.90
CA LEU A 126 -13.89 -7.53 -2.84
C LEU A 126 -12.67 -8.44 -2.91
N THR A 127 -11.77 -8.13 -3.83
CA THR A 127 -10.50 -8.82 -4.01
C THR A 127 -9.37 -7.85 -3.63
N GLU A 128 -8.56 -8.22 -2.65
CA GLU A 128 -7.32 -7.53 -2.28
C GLU A 128 -6.13 -8.26 -2.90
N PHE A 129 -5.25 -7.50 -3.56
CA PHE A 129 -3.98 -7.95 -4.08
C PHE A 129 -2.84 -7.31 -3.31
N ARG A 130 -1.84 -8.09 -2.87
CA ARG A 130 -0.70 -7.56 -2.11
C ARG A 130 0.60 -8.29 -2.46
N ASN A 131 1.70 -7.58 -2.69
CA ASN A 131 3.01 -8.24 -2.84
C ASN A 131 3.57 -8.67 -1.47
N ARG A 132 4.03 -9.92 -1.31
CA ARG A 132 4.85 -10.30 -0.14
C ARG A 132 6.29 -9.85 -0.31
N PHE A 133 6.54 -8.59 0.04
CA PHE A 133 7.89 -8.20 0.45
C PHE A 133 8.09 -8.63 1.91
N ARG A 134 8.81 -9.73 2.12
CA ARG A 134 9.29 -10.12 3.46
C ARG A 134 10.74 -9.66 3.53
N SER A 135 10.99 -8.41 3.93
CA SER A 135 12.36 -8.07 4.34
C SER A 135 12.68 -9.00 5.52
N SER A 136 13.74 -9.77 5.37
CA SER A 136 14.27 -10.58 6.46
C SER A 136 14.79 -9.63 7.53
N LYS A 137 13.90 -9.22 8.46
CA LYS A 137 14.24 -8.39 9.63
C LYS A 137 14.96 -7.07 9.31
N GLU A 138 14.28 -6.08 8.74
CA GLU A 138 14.79 -4.69 8.77
C GLU A 138 13.60 -3.72 8.87
N GLN A 139 12.88 -3.75 9.99
CA GLN A 139 12.35 -2.50 10.52
C GLN A 139 13.53 -1.85 11.25
N LEU A 140 14.06 -0.77 10.69
CA LEU A 140 15.03 0.05 11.40
C LEU A 140 14.26 0.80 12.48
N GLU A 141 14.44 0.36 13.73
CA GLU A 141 13.91 1.01 14.92
C GLU A 141 15.00 1.92 15.48
N TYR A 142 14.68 3.21 15.59
CA TYR A 142 15.57 4.19 16.21
C TYR A 142 14.84 4.90 17.34
N SER A 143 15.37 4.79 18.56
CA SER A 143 14.83 5.47 19.74
C SER A 143 15.43 6.86 19.85
N VAL A 144 14.57 7.88 19.99
CA VAL A 144 15.00 9.26 20.23
C VAL A 144 14.83 9.56 21.70
N GLN A 145 15.97 9.61 22.41
CA GLN A 145 16.05 10.01 23.83
C GLN A 145 15.83 11.52 23.99
#